data_AF-A0A2E8EXH0-F1
#
_entry.id   AF-A0A2E8EXH0-F1
#
_cell.length_a   1.000
_cell.length_b   1.000
_cell.length_c   1.000
_cell.angle_alpha   90.00
_cell.angle_beta   90.00
_cell.angle_gamma   90.00
#
_symmetry.space_group_name_H-M   'P 1'
#
loop_
_entity.id
_entity.type
_entity.pdbx_description
1 polymer ?
#
loop_
_entity_poly.entity_id
_entity_poly.type
_entity_poly.pdbx_seq_one_letter_code
_entity_poly.pdbx_strand_id
1 'polypeptide(L)' 'MESTQDQLKRIKATLAPDEWRDVRIYRHNDVEFEHITLIATQVSSNEIYYYDPDADELKPLNVSGRRTPA' A
#
# COMPACT_ATOMS: atom_id res chain seq x y z
N MET A 1 -5.01 20.45 10.24
CA MET A 1 -5.63 19.16 9.88
C MET A 1 -4.56 18.39 9.13
N GLU A 2 -4.13 17.24 9.65
CA GLU A 2 -3.16 16.38 8.95
C GLU A 2 -3.93 15.64 7.84
N SER A 3 -3.44 15.65 6.61
CA SER A 3 -4.09 14.95 5.51
C SER A 3 -3.68 13.48 5.52
N THR A 4 -4.52 12.58 5.02
CA THR A 4 -4.17 11.15 4.85
C THR A 4 -2.83 10.97 4.13
N GLN A 5 -2.51 11.84 3.17
CA GLN A 5 -1.23 11.85 2.48
C GLN A 5 -0.02 12.09 3.41
N ASP A 6 -0.13 12.98 4.39
CA ASP A 6 0.96 13.31 5.32
C ASP A 6 1.20 12.15 6.30
N GLN A 7 0.12 11.48 6.73
CA GLN A 7 0.20 10.24 7.51
C GLN A 7 0.93 9.13 6.72
N LEU A 8 0.55 8.90 5.46
CA LEU A 8 1.20 7.89 4.62
C LEU A 8 2.67 8.20 4.33
N LYS A 9 3.06 9.49 4.24
CA LYS A 9 4.47 9.89 4.13
C LYS A 9 5.27 9.54 5.38
N ARG A 10 4.69 9.70 6.57
CA ARG A 10 5.33 9.30 7.84
C ARG A 10 5.51 7.79 7.90
N ILE A 11 4.47 7.02 7.60
CA ILE A 11 4.54 5.56 7.55
C ILE A 11 5.60 5.10 6.55
N LYS A 12 5.64 5.72 5.36
CA LYS A 12 6.71 5.46 4.38
C LYS A 12 8.11 5.69 4.96
N ALA A 13 8.30 6.71 5.79
CA ALA A 13 9.58 7.02 6.42
C ALA A 13 9.94 6.06 7.57
N THR A 14 8.95 5.41 8.20
CA THR A 14 9.17 4.41 9.25
C THR A 14 9.45 3.01 8.71
N LEU A 15 9.17 2.75 7.43
CA LEU A 15 9.44 1.44 6.81
C LEU A 15 10.94 1.23 6.61
N ALA A 16 11.45 0.12 7.15
CA ALA A 16 12.85 -0.25 7.00
C ALA A 16 13.14 -0.66 5.54
N PRO A 17 14.14 -0.06 4.88
CA PRO A 17 14.49 -0.40 3.49
C PRO A 17 15.02 -1.84 3.32
N ASP A 18 15.52 -2.45 4.40
CA ASP A 18 15.92 -3.86 4.44
C ASP A 18 14.72 -4.82 4.39
N GLU A 19 13.55 -4.40 4.86
CA GLU A 19 12.34 -5.22 4.89
C GLU A 19 11.37 -4.88 3.75
N TRP A 20 11.36 -3.62 3.31
CA TRP A 20 10.39 -3.10 2.34
C TRP A 20 11.09 -2.39 1.18
N ARG A 21 10.73 -2.78 -0.04
CA ARG A 21 11.18 -2.16 -1.29
C ARG A 21 10.00 -1.65 -2.11
N ASP A 22 10.26 -0.77 -3.07
CA ASP A 22 9.25 -0.16 -3.94
C ASP A 22 8.09 0.52 -3.16
N VAL A 23 8.41 1.19 -2.05
CA VAL A 23 7.38 1.87 -1.22
C VAL A 23 6.84 3.12 -1.92
N ARG A 24 5.57 3.10 -2.30
CA ARG A 24 4.94 4.13 -3.13
C ARG A 24 3.55 4.46 -2.61
N ILE A 25 3.18 5.74 -2.69
CA ILE A 25 1.84 6.21 -2.34
C ILE A 25 1.07 6.29 -3.66
N TYR A 26 0.00 5.52 -3.77
CA TYR A 26 -0.94 5.53 -4.88
C TYR A 26 -2.15 6.39 -4.54
N ARG A 27 -2.52 7.27 -5.46
CA ARG A 27 -3.76 8.05 -5.41
C ARG A 27 -4.64 7.56 -6.56
N HIS A 28 -5.80 6.99 -6.23
CA HIS A 28 -6.83 6.68 -7.22
C HIS A 28 -8.05 7.57 -6.96
N ASN A 29 -8.55 8.18 -8.03
CA ASN A 29 -9.81 8.90 -7.98
C ASN A 29 -10.87 7.94 -8.50
N ASP A 30 -11.79 7.58 -7.63
CA ASP A 30 -13.03 6.96 -8.06
C ASP A 30 -14.06 8.06 -8.39
N VAL A 31 -15.20 7.67 -8.99
CA VAL A 31 -16.20 8.64 -9.50
C VAL A 31 -16.72 9.56 -8.39
N GLU A 32 -16.70 9.08 -7.14
CA GLU A 32 -17.28 9.77 -5.99
C GLU A 32 -16.25 10.16 -4.92
N PHE A 33 -15.07 9.52 -4.87
CA PHE A 33 -14.10 9.74 -3.79
C PHE A 33 -12.65 9.62 -4.26
N GLU A 34 -11.81 10.50 -3.72
CA GLU A 34 -10.36 10.37 -3.81
C GLU A 34 -9.84 9.43 -2.74
N HIS A 35 -9.21 8.34 -3.16
CA HIS A 35 -8.57 7.38 -2.27
C HIS A 35 -7.06 7.47 -2.42
N ILE A 36 -6.38 7.52 -1.28
CA ILE A 36 -4.92 7.48 -1.21
C ILE A 36 -4.54 6.24 -0.41
N THR A 37 -3.68 5.40 -0.97
CA THR A 37 -3.17 4.19 -0.34
C THR A 37 -1.65 4.13 -0.45
N LEU A 38 -1.01 3.47 0.50
CA LEU A 38 0.43 3.18 0.42
C LEU A 38 0.60 1.72 0.07
N ILE A 39 1.45 1.45 -0.91
CA ILE A 39 1.87 0.10 -1.27
C ILE A 39 3.36 -0.06 -1.01
N ALA A 40 3.74 -1.26 -0.60
CA ALA A 40 5.13 -1.63 -0.34
C ALA A 40 5.33 -3.10 -0.73
N THR A 41 6.49 -3.44 -1.26
CA THR A 41 6.84 -4.83 -1.56
C THR A 41 7.72 -5.37 -0.45
N GLN A 42 7.32 -6.46 0.18
CA GLN A 42 8.13 -7.10 1.21
C GLN A 42 9.35 -7.78 0.56
N VAL A 43 10.55 -7.50 1.07
CA VAL A 43 11.82 -7.99 0.50
C VAL A 43 11.94 -9.50 0.58
N SER A 44 11.53 -10.12 1.70
CA SER A 44 11.65 -11.57 1.93
C SER A 44 10.72 -12.41 1.07
N SER A 45 9.46 -11.99 0.92
CA SER A 45 8.43 -12.77 0.20
C SER A 45 8.24 -12.31 -1.24
N ASN A 46 8.78 -11.13 -1.59
CA ASN A 46 8.57 -10.46 -2.87
C ASN A 46 7.06 -10.27 -3.20
N GLU A 47 6.25 -10.14 -2.16
CA GLU A 47 4.82 -9.92 -2.23
C GLU A 47 4.51 -8.44 -2.01
N ILE A 48 3.45 -7.95 -2.67
CA ILE A 48 2.99 -6.57 -2.53
C ILE A 48 2.03 -6.50 -1.35
N TYR A 49 2.20 -5.49 -0.52
CA TYR A 49 1.34 -5.16 0.61
C TYR A 49 0.77 -3.76 0.38
N TYR A 50 -0.44 -3.54 0.90
CA TYR A 50 -1.08 -2.23 0.96
C TYR A 50 -1.32 -1.84 2.41
N TYR A 51 -1.27 -0.54 2.68
CA TYR A 51 -1.57 0.00 4.01
C TYR A 51 -3.07 0.11 4.18
N ASP A 52 -3.58 -0.56 5.22
CA ASP A 52 -4.96 -0.50 5.65
C ASP A 52 -5.08 0.58 6.75
N PRO A 53 -5.72 1.73 6.49
CA PRO A 53 -5.82 2.80 7.47
C PRO A 53 -6.79 2.52 8.62
N ASP A 54 -7.67 1.51 8.49
CA ASP A 54 -8.62 1.12 9.53
C ASP A 54 -7.94 0.21 10.56
N ALA A 55 -7.07 -0.68 10.08
CA ALA A 55 -6.29 -1.61 10.90
C ALA A 55 -4.89 -1.08 11.28
N ASP A 56 -4.46 0.05 10.73
CA ASP A 56 -3.13 0.66 10.93
C ASP A 56 -1.96 -0.30 10.62
N GLU A 57 -2.13 -1.19 9.63
CA GLU A 57 -1.16 -2.23 9.29
C GLU A 57 -1.01 -2.45 7.78
N LEU A 58 0.15 -3.00 7.37
CA LEU A 58 0.39 -3.45 6.00
C LEU A 58 -0.20 -4.85 5.80
N LYS A 59 -1.21 -4.96 4.94
CA LYS A 59 -1.85 -6.22 4.57
C LYS A 59 -1.36 -6.71 3.21
N PRO A 60 -1.20 -8.02 3.01
CA PRO A 60 -0.81 -8.56 1.71
C PRO A 60 -1.88 -8.22 0.68
N LEU A 61 -1.48 -7.53 -0.38
CA LEU A 61 -2.31 -7.30 -1.55
C LEU A 61 -2.35 -8.61 -2.33
N ASN A 62 -3.30 -9.47 -1.98
CA ASN A 62 -3.49 -10.75 -2.64
C ASN A 62 -4.02 -10.50 -4.06
N VAL A 63 -3.12 -10.13 -4.98
CA VAL A 63 -3.36 -10.02 -6.42
C VAL A 63 -3.46 -11.42 -7.02
N SER A 64 -4.35 -12.24 -6.46
CA SER A 64 -4.87 -13.43 -7.13
C SER A 64 -5.74 -12.97 -8.29
N GLY A 65 -5.11 -12.41 -9.31
CA GLY A 65 -5.67 -12.31 -10.64
C GLY A 65 -5.95 -13.75 -11.07
N ARG A 66 -7.20 -14.18 -10.90
CA ARG A 66 -7.72 -15.41 -11.45
C ARG A 66 -7.56 -15.28 -12.96
N ARG A 67 -6.40 -15.69 -13.49
CA ARG A 67 -6.27 -16.10 -14.88
C ARG A 67 -7.15 -17.33 -14.99
N THR A 68 -8.43 -17.13 -15.25
CA THR A 68 -9.34 -18.16 -15.72
C THR A 68 -8.81 -18.55 -17.11
N PRO A 69 -8.22 -19.74 -17.32
CA PRO A 69 -8.07 -20.22 -18.69
C PRO A 69 -9.49 -20.43 -19.24
N ALA A 70 -9.73 -19.85 -20.41
CA ALA A 70 -10.92 -20.11 -21.23
C ALA A 70 -10.82 -21.49 -21.88
#